data_AF-A0A7G3UI56-F1
#
_entry.id   AF-A0A7G3UI56-F1
#
_cell.length_a   1.000
_cell.length_b   1.000
_cell.length_c   1.000
_cell.angle_alpha   90.00
_cell.angle_beta   90.00
_cell.angle_gamma   90.00
#
_symmetry.space_group_name_H-M   'P 1'
#
loop_
_entity.id
_entity.type
_entity.pdbx_description
1 polymer ?
#
loop_
_entity_poly.entity_id
_entity_poly.type
_entity_poly.pdbx_seq_one_letter_code
_entity_poly.pdbx_strand_id
1 'polypeptide(L)'
;MALLNRAGAPPAGGAAPGPRVLLSAREDQLDSTLALGRVAAHLGDLRRTDRSEPEPPPVAALVCDDVTATERLLTLGVPVVHLQSGPAGEALPGRVLVRVHRPGWLPLPGPPARGARPTGVLAPRRTGRSPNRSGTLVLLSLWGVPPAEAEAFASEALRELVAAALRRTGSCTVVADTGLALVRSALAEHRGVRVLRAAGADPDALHADAAVLLASPVLGAIALAQARRAPLALLPPLGPHQRALAAQVREILPLPSADDPDDPGLWSPEAAAGPWHLLDPGLDDLRGAQRVARTLRQLALAPL
;
A
#
# COMPACT_ATOMS: atom_id res chain seq x y z
N MET A 1 -16.68 9.46 58.84
CA MET A 1 -15.62 10.49 58.88
C MET A 1 -14.37 9.88 58.23
N ALA A 2 -14.32 9.74 56.91
CA ALA A 2 -13.78 10.73 55.97
C ALA A 2 -12.35 11.18 56.34
N LEU A 3 -11.35 10.70 55.58
CA LEU A 3 -10.30 11.52 54.97
C LEU A 3 -9.62 10.70 53.86
N LEU A 4 -10.06 10.97 52.63
CA LEU A 4 -9.49 10.53 51.37
C LEU A 4 -8.10 11.17 51.19
N ASN A 5 -7.03 10.36 51.24
CA ASN A 5 -5.78 10.76 50.61
C ASN A 5 -5.90 10.50 49.10
N ARG A 6 -6.04 11.60 48.35
CA ARG A 6 -6.00 11.62 46.89
C ARG A 6 -4.70 10.97 46.41
N ALA A 7 -4.83 9.81 45.78
CA ALA A 7 -3.80 9.29 44.90
C ALA A 7 -3.51 10.36 43.84
N GLY A 8 -2.24 10.74 43.73
CA GLY A 8 -1.77 11.70 42.74
C GLY A 8 -2.22 11.29 41.35
N ALA A 9 -2.83 12.23 40.64
CA ALA A 9 -3.08 12.07 39.22
C ALA A 9 -1.76 11.72 38.51
N PRO A 10 -1.74 10.78 37.57
CA PRO A 10 -0.57 10.57 36.73
C PRO A 10 -0.27 11.89 35.99
N PRO A 11 1.00 12.30 35.87
CA PRO A 11 1.34 13.51 35.13
C PRO A 11 0.80 13.39 33.70
N ALA A 12 0.13 14.46 33.26
CA ALA A 12 -0.35 14.60 31.89
C ALA A 12 0.79 14.30 30.91
N GLY A 13 0.50 13.44 29.93
CA GLY A 13 1.46 12.84 29.01
C GLY A 13 2.46 13.83 28.44
N GLY A 14 3.71 13.73 28.91
CA GLY A 14 4.84 14.37 28.25
C GLY A 14 4.99 13.78 26.86
N ALA A 15 4.94 14.63 25.83
CA ALA A 15 5.19 14.21 24.46
C ALA A 15 6.56 13.48 24.41
N ALA A 16 6.59 12.27 23.83
CA ALA A 16 7.75 11.37 23.86
C ALA A 16 8.96 11.97 23.14
N PRO A 17 10.10 12.29 23.75
CA PRO A 17 11.20 13.05 23.12
C PRO A 17 11.69 12.43 21.80
N GLY A 18 11.68 13.20 20.69
CA GLY A 18 12.16 12.71 19.38
C GLY A 18 11.95 13.73 18.25
N PRO A 19 12.78 13.69 17.18
CA PRO A 19 12.65 14.59 16.03
C PRO A 19 11.30 14.40 15.31
N ARG A 20 10.68 15.51 14.91
CA ARG A 20 9.39 15.54 14.19
C ARG A 20 9.62 15.30 12.70
N VAL A 21 8.99 14.26 12.15
CA VAL A 21 8.99 13.98 10.71
C VAL A 21 7.57 14.05 10.15
N LEU A 22 7.44 14.59 8.94
CA LEU A 22 6.17 14.59 8.21
C LEU A 22 6.09 13.36 7.31
N LEU A 23 4.97 12.67 7.35
CA LEU A 23 4.67 11.54 6.47
C LEU A 23 3.50 11.93 5.57
N SER A 24 3.68 11.82 4.25
CA SER A 24 2.65 12.16 3.29
C SER A 24 2.60 11.12 2.18
N ALA A 25 1.40 10.74 1.77
CA ALA A 25 1.17 9.91 0.61
C ALA A 25 0.16 10.60 -0.32
N ARG A 26 0.21 10.24 -1.59
CA ARG A 26 -0.86 10.50 -2.54
C ARG A 26 -2.04 9.59 -2.19
N GLU A 27 -3.03 10.12 -1.47
CA GLU A 27 -4.13 9.32 -0.90
C GLU A 27 -5.01 8.63 -1.93
N ASP A 28 -5.07 9.18 -3.14
CA ASP A 28 -5.79 8.66 -4.30
C ASP A 28 -5.01 7.54 -5.02
N GLN A 29 -3.83 7.16 -4.56
CA GLN A 29 -3.03 6.08 -5.13
C GLN A 29 -2.76 4.98 -4.12
N LEU A 30 -3.27 3.77 -4.38
CA LEU A 30 -3.18 2.63 -3.48
C LEU A 30 -1.73 2.28 -3.10
N ASP A 31 -0.83 2.20 -4.08
CA ASP A 31 0.60 1.92 -3.83
C ASP A 31 1.25 2.93 -2.88
N SER A 32 0.85 4.21 -2.98
CA SER A 32 1.37 5.30 -2.15
C SER A 32 0.98 5.13 -0.68
N THR A 33 -0.30 4.84 -0.44
CA THR A 33 -0.83 4.60 0.91
C THR A 33 -0.22 3.36 1.56
N LEU A 34 -0.10 2.26 0.80
CA LEU A 34 0.54 1.02 1.25
C LEU A 34 2.01 1.24 1.59
N ALA A 35 2.76 1.92 0.71
CA ALA A 35 4.16 2.23 0.92
C ALA A 35 4.37 3.06 2.18
N LEU A 36 3.57 4.12 2.37
CA LEU A 36 3.67 4.97 3.55
C LEU A 36 3.40 4.19 4.84
N GLY A 37 2.33 3.39 4.89
CA GLY A 37 1.97 2.59 6.07
C GLY A 37 3.06 1.58 6.47
N ARG A 38 3.70 0.96 5.48
CA ARG A 38 4.80 0.00 5.66
C ARG A 38 6.09 0.66 6.10
N VAL A 39 6.47 1.79 5.52
CA VAL A 39 7.65 2.54 5.96
C VAL A 39 7.43 3.11 7.36
N ALA A 40 6.23 3.64 7.64
CA ALA A 40 5.86 4.18 8.94
C ALA A 40 6.07 3.16 10.07
N ALA A 41 5.86 1.87 9.79
CA ALA A 41 6.09 0.77 10.73
C ALA A 41 7.51 0.69 11.30
N HIS A 42 8.49 1.23 10.57
CA HIS A 42 9.91 1.08 10.87
C HIS A 42 10.56 2.37 11.37
N LEU A 43 9.77 3.40 11.67
CA LEU A 43 10.28 4.71 12.08
C LEU A 43 10.70 4.77 13.56
N GLY A 44 10.26 3.82 14.39
CA GLY A 44 10.62 3.77 15.82
C GLY A 44 10.18 5.05 16.55
N ASP A 45 11.13 5.70 17.21
CA ASP A 45 10.91 6.85 18.12
C ASP A 45 10.69 8.20 17.41
N LEU A 46 10.64 8.23 16.07
CA LEU A 46 10.33 9.46 15.33
C LEU A 46 8.89 9.91 15.58
N ARG A 47 8.71 11.17 16.00
CA ARG A 47 7.39 11.77 16.14
C ARG A 47 6.83 12.07 14.76
N ARG A 48 5.62 11.60 14.49
CA ARG A 48 4.91 11.90 13.26
C ARG A 48 4.09 13.17 13.49
N THR A 49 4.28 14.15 12.63
CA THR A 49 3.40 15.33 12.56
C THR A 49 2.48 15.16 11.37
N ASP A 50 1.25 15.66 11.49
CA ASP A 50 0.41 15.91 10.33
C ASP A 50 0.74 17.30 9.72
N ARG A 51 0.10 17.64 8.60
CA ARG A 51 0.25 18.97 7.95
C ARG A 51 -0.44 20.10 8.74
N SER A 52 -1.24 19.78 9.76
CA SER A 52 -2.14 20.68 10.48
C SER A 52 -1.60 21.14 11.83
N GLU A 53 -0.56 20.48 12.36
CA GLU A 53 0.07 20.89 13.62
C GLU A 53 0.85 22.21 13.48
N PRO A 54 0.73 23.12 14.47
CA PRO A 54 1.52 24.34 14.50
C PRO A 54 3.03 24.08 14.66
N GLU A 55 3.81 25.13 14.36
CA GLU A 55 5.27 25.20 14.43
C GLU A 55 5.88 24.56 15.68
N PRO A 56 7.14 24.06 15.61
CA PRO A 56 8.13 24.24 14.54
C PRO A 56 7.98 23.27 13.35
N PRO A 57 8.50 23.60 12.15
CA PRO A 57 8.43 22.74 10.98
C PRO A 57 9.08 21.36 11.21
N PRO A 58 8.66 20.32 10.47
CA PRO A 58 9.27 19.00 10.56
C PRO A 58 10.75 19.06 10.15
N VAL A 59 11.60 18.27 10.81
CA VAL A 59 13.05 18.23 10.52
C VAL A 59 13.38 17.44 9.25
N ALA A 60 12.46 16.58 8.81
CA ALA A 60 12.53 15.85 7.54
C ALA A 60 11.13 15.35 7.15
N ALA A 61 10.95 15.02 5.87
CA ALA A 61 9.70 14.44 5.38
C ALA A 61 9.92 13.19 4.52
N LEU A 62 8.98 12.26 4.60
CA LEU A 62 8.78 11.19 3.62
C LEU A 62 7.52 11.52 2.82
N VAL A 63 7.68 11.60 1.51
CA VAL A 63 6.58 11.85 0.58
C VAL A 63 6.48 10.70 -0.42
N CYS A 64 5.36 10.00 -0.44
CA CYS A 64 5.08 8.96 -1.41
C CYS A 64 4.30 9.56 -2.58
N ASP A 65 4.88 9.54 -3.78
CA ASP A 65 4.27 9.88 -5.09
C ASP A 65 3.61 11.28 -5.26
N ASP A 66 3.57 12.11 -4.22
CA ASP A 66 3.02 13.47 -4.25
C ASP A 66 4.14 14.50 -4.56
N VAL A 67 4.32 14.79 -5.85
CA VAL A 67 5.34 15.75 -6.33
C VAL A 67 5.06 17.16 -5.82
N THR A 68 3.80 17.61 -5.82
CA THR A 68 3.40 18.93 -5.34
C THR A 68 3.71 19.11 -3.85
N ALA A 69 3.50 18.09 -3.02
CA ALA A 69 3.91 18.13 -1.62
C ALA A 69 5.43 18.17 -1.45
N THR A 70 6.15 17.43 -2.30
CA THR A 70 7.61 17.43 -2.33
C THR A 70 8.15 18.84 -2.61
N GLU A 71 7.68 19.49 -3.66
CA GLU A 71 8.08 20.85 -4.05
C GLU A 71 7.80 21.88 -2.94
N ARG A 72 6.60 21.80 -2.35
CA ARG A 72 6.19 22.69 -1.26
C ARG A 72 7.11 22.55 -0.05
N LEU A 73 7.45 21.33 0.35
CA LEU A 73 8.32 21.06 1.50
C LEU A 73 9.75 21.51 1.24
N LEU A 74 10.26 21.31 0.02
CA LEU A 74 11.57 21.81 -0.38
C LEU A 74 11.62 23.35 -0.36
N THR A 75 10.54 24.02 -0.77
CA THR A 75 10.43 25.49 -0.71
C THR A 75 10.47 26.00 0.74
N LEU A 76 9.94 25.22 1.68
CA LEU A 76 10.00 25.48 3.12
C LEU A 76 11.34 25.08 3.76
N GLY A 77 12.32 24.64 2.98
CA GLY A 77 13.63 24.21 3.47
C GLY A 77 13.60 22.86 4.21
N VAL A 78 12.52 22.09 4.11
CA VAL A 78 12.40 20.77 4.73
C VAL A 78 13.09 19.71 3.84
N PRO A 79 14.07 18.96 4.36
CA PRO A 79 14.67 17.85 3.62
C PRO A 79 13.66 16.73 3.33
N VAL A 80 13.58 16.27 2.08
CA VAL A 80 12.58 15.28 1.65
C VAL A 80 13.24 13.99 1.14
N VAL A 81 12.72 12.86 1.62
CA VAL A 81 12.83 11.55 0.96
C VAL A 81 11.58 11.35 0.13
N HIS A 82 11.71 11.39 -1.20
CA HIS A 82 10.60 11.08 -2.11
C HIS A 82 10.64 9.60 -2.45
N LEU A 83 9.55 8.88 -2.19
CA LEU A 83 9.37 7.48 -2.50
C LEU A 83 8.41 7.32 -3.68
N GLN A 84 8.91 6.84 -4.80
CA GLN A 84 8.10 6.39 -5.93
C GLN A 84 7.65 4.96 -5.64
N SER A 85 6.37 4.76 -5.32
CA SER A 85 5.83 3.48 -4.87
C SER A 85 5.15 2.67 -5.98
N GLY A 86 4.69 3.35 -7.02
CA GLY A 86 3.96 2.79 -8.17
C GLY A 86 4.67 3.01 -9.53
N PRO A 87 3.93 3.08 -10.65
CA PRO A 87 4.51 3.29 -11.98
C PRO A 87 5.34 4.59 -12.05
N ALA A 88 6.25 4.67 -13.02
CA ALA A 88 7.21 5.78 -13.16
C ALA A 88 6.52 7.15 -12.99
N GLY A 89 6.91 7.86 -11.92
CA GLY A 89 6.32 9.15 -11.57
C GLY A 89 6.83 10.29 -12.44
N GLU A 90 6.19 11.44 -12.29
CA GLU A 90 6.57 12.70 -12.90
C GLU A 90 8.03 13.09 -12.55
N ALA A 91 8.61 13.98 -13.37
CA ALA A 91 9.94 14.50 -13.12
C ALA A 91 9.99 15.20 -11.75
N LEU A 92 11.00 14.86 -10.95
CA LEU A 92 11.12 15.40 -9.59
C LEU A 92 11.97 16.68 -9.58
N PRO A 93 11.70 17.61 -8.64
CA PRO A 93 12.52 18.79 -8.42
C PRO A 93 13.96 18.42 -8.02
N GLY A 94 14.92 19.30 -8.32
CA GLY A 94 16.33 19.09 -7.95
C GLY A 94 16.56 19.06 -6.43
N ARG A 95 17.55 18.29 -5.97
CA ARG A 95 18.01 18.14 -4.56
C ARG A 95 17.15 17.26 -3.62
N VAL A 96 16.24 16.43 -4.15
CA VAL A 96 15.49 15.45 -3.34
C VAL A 96 16.19 14.08 -3.28
N LEU A 97 16.09 13.39 -2.13
CA LEU A 97 16.52 11.99 -2.04
C LEU A 97 15.44 11.08 -2.61
N VAL A 98 15.70 10.48 -3.76
CA VAL A 98 14.72 9.61 -4.44
C VAL A 98 14.95 8.14 -4.09
N ARG A 99 13.87 7.48 -3.66
CA ARG A 99 13.77 6.03 -3.48
C ARG A 99 12.69 5.49 -4.40
N VAL A 100 12.91 4.29 -4.94
CA VAL A 100 11.95 3.63 -5.85
C VAL A 100 11.61 2.25 -5.31
N HIS A 101 10.32 1.98 -5.14
CA HIS A 101 9.81 0.63 -4.88
C HIS A 101 10.03 -0.21 -6.12
N ARG A 102 11.06 -1.06 -6.07
CA ARG A 102 11.40 -1.96 -7.16
C ARG A 102 11.90 -3.28 -6.58
N PRO A 103 11.08 -4.35 -6.62
CA PRO A 103 11.57 -5.69 -6.34
C PRO A 103 12.74 -6.06 -7.26
N GLY A 104 13.76 -6.74 -6.74
CA GLY A 104 14.96 -7.09 -7.51
C GLY A 104 14.69 -8.09 -8.64
N TRP A 105 13.62 -8.87 -8.51
CA TRP A 105 13.17 -9.83 -9.52
C TRP A 105 12.38 -9.18 -10.67
N LEU A 106 11.93 -7.93 -10.54
CA LEU A 106 11.08 -7.29 -11.55
C LEU A 106 11.93 -6.54 -12.60
N PRO A 107 11.84 -6.86 -13.92
CA PRO A 107 12.80 -6.42 -14.93
C PRO A 107 12.81 -4.91 -15.11
N LEU A 108 13.96 -4.24 -15.17
CA LEU A 108 13.99 -2.78 -15.30
C LEU A 108 13.40 -2.32 -16.65
N PRO A 109 12.44 -1.37 -16.68
CA PRO A 109 11.94 -0.81 -17.94
C PRO A 109 12.96 0.14 -18.61
N GLY A 110 14.08 0.44 -17.93
CA GLY A 110 15.14 1.33 -18.37
C GLY A 110 16.14 1.61 -17.24
N PRO A 111 17.23 2.35 -17.51
CA PRO A 111 18.13 2.80 -16.46
C PRO A 111 17.38 3.66 -15.43
N PRO A 112 17.68 3.57 -14.13
CA PRO A 112 17.06 4.41 -13.13
C PRO A 112 17.31 5.88 -13.46
N ALA A 113 16.31 6.74 -13.24
CA ALA A 113 16.48 8.19 -13.33
C ALA A 113 17.67 8.62 -12.47
N ARG A 114 18.47 9.58 -12.95
CA ARG A 114 19.72 9.99 -12.30
C ARG A 114 19.47 10.37 -10.83
N GLY A 115 20.07 9.62 -9.90
CA GLY A 115 19.93 9.84 -8.45
C GLY A 115 18.85 9.01 -7.76
N ALA A 116 17.97 8.33 -8.50
CA ALA A 116 16.97 7.42 -7.95
C ALA A 116 17.61 6.09 -7.51
N ARG A 117 17.35 5.68 -6.26
CA ARG A 117 17.87 4.42 -5.71
C ARG A 117 16.76 3.40 -5.51
N PRO A 118 16.83 2.20 -6.11
CA PRO A 118 15.87 1.14 -5.82
C PRO A 118 15.98 0.73 -4.35
N THR A 119 14.84 0.44 -3.73
CA THR A 119 14.79 0.07 -2.31
C THR A 119 14.52 -1.42 -2.09
N GLY A 120 14.16 -2.20 -3.12
CA GLY A 120 13.67 -3.57 -2.95
C GLY A 120 12.17 -3.62 -2.64
N VAL A 121 11.69 -4.75 -2.12
CA VAL A 121 10.27 -4.97 -1.80
C VAL A 121 9.88 -4.19 -0.56
N LEU A 122 8.79 -3.42 -0.64
CA LEU A 122 8.15 -2.81 0.53
C LEU A 122 7.23 -3.84 1.19
N ALA A 123 7.80 -4.67 2.07
CA ALA A 123 7.07 -5.72 2.77
C ALA A 123 6.11 -5.17 3.85
N PRO A 124 4.97 -5.83 4.10
CA PRO A 124 4.05 -5.50 5.17
C PRO A 124 4.71 -5.71 6.54
N ARG A 125 4.06 -5.17 7.58
CA ARG A 125 4.41 -5.51 8.97
C ARG A 125 4.31 -7.02 9.17
N ARG A 126 5.21 -7.59 9.98
CA ARG A 126 5.13 -8.99 10.42
C ARG A 126 3.94 -9.16 11.36
N THR A 127 2.75 -9.29 10.79
CA THR A 127 1.56 -9.77 11.48
C THR A 127 1.37 -11.22 11.05
N GLY A 128 1.27 -12.12 12.03
CA GLY A 128 0.90 -13.51 11.74
C GLY A 128 -0.43 -13.56 10.99
N ARG A 129 -0.60 -14.55 10.09
CA ARG A 129 -1.90 -14.80 9.48
C ARG A 129 -2.82 -15.41 10.55
N SER A 130 -4.09 -14.98 10.58
CA SER A 130 -5.08 -15.59 11.48
C SER A 130 -5.25 -17.08 11.14
N PRO A 131 -5.43 -17.98 12.12
CA PRO A 131 -5.75 -19.38 11.85
C PRO A 131 -7.17 -19.56 11.30
N ASN A 132 -8.09 -18.62 11.60
CA ASN A 132 -9.51 -18.69 11.25
C ASN A 132 -9.86 -17.70 10.13
N ARG A 133 -9.08 -17.71 9.04
CA ARG A 133 -9.30 -16.76 7.94
C ARG A 133 -10.64 -17.02 7.27
N SER A 134 -11.31 -15.94 6.90
CA SER A 134 -12.62 -15.99 6.24
C SER A 134 -12.79 -14.82 5.29
N GLY A 135 -13.74 -14.93 4.36
CA GLY A 135 -14.07 -13.83 3.46
C GLY A 135 -13.01 -13.54 2.40
N THR A 136 -13.35 -12.58 1.56
CA THR A 136 -12.52 -12.09 0.45
C THR A 136 -12.09 -10.66 0.70
N LEU A 137 -10.82 -10.36 0.48
CA LEU A 137 -10.29 -9.00 0.39
C LEU A 137 -10.03 -8.67 -1.08
N VAL A 138 -10.59 -7.55 -1.53
CA VAL A 138 -10.36 -6.97 -2.85
C VAL A 138 -9.59 -5.66 -2.69
N LEU A 139 -8.37 -5.59 -3.22
CA LEU A 139 -7.58 -4.36 -3.27
C LEU A 139 -7.74 -3.73 -4.66
N LEU A 140 -8.58 -2.71 -4.77
CA LEU A 140 -8.95 -2.08 -6.02
C LEU A 140 -8.20 -0.76 -6.18
N SER A 141 -7.50 -0.59 -7.29
CA SER A 141 -6.95 0.71 -7.70
C SER A 141 -7.65 1.16 -8.98
N LEU A 142 -8.23 2.35 -8.94
CA LEU A 142 -8.78 3.05 -10.12
C LEU A 142 -7.94 4.29 -10.48
N TRP A 143 -6.79 4.46 -9.82
CA TRP A 143 -5.89 5.57 -10.08
C TRP A 143 -5.30 5.48 -11.50
N GLY A 144 -5.40 6.58 -12.25
CA GLY A 144 -4.95 6.63 -13.65
C GLY A 144 -5.77 5.75 -14.62
N VAL A 145 -6.92 5.23 -14.19
CA VAL A 145 -7.84 4.47 -15.05
C VAL A 145 -8.80 5.43 -15.76
N PRO A 146 -9.01 5.30 -17.09
CA PRO A 146 -10.02 6.07 -17.80
C PRO A 146 -11.42 5.91 -17.19
N PRO A 147 -12.21 7.00 -17.03
CA PRO A 147 -13.51 6.92 -16.35
C PRO A 147 -14.48 5.89 -16.93
N ALA A 148 -14.58 5.81 -18.26
CA ALA A 148 -15.45 4.84 -18.93
C ALA A 148 -15.03 3.38 -18.67
N GLU A 149 -13.72 3.12 -18.59
CA GLU A 149 -13.17 1.80 -18.28
C GLU A 149 -13.44 1.44 -16.80
N ALA A 150 -13.26 2.39 -15.89
CA ALA A 150 -13.57 2.22 -14.47
C ALA A 150 -15.07 1.97 -14.22
N GLU A 151 -15.95 2.70 -14.93
CA GLU A 151 -17.40 2.55 -14.82
C GLU A 151 -17.86 1.18 -15.29
N ALA A 152 -17.46 0.76 -16.50
CA ALA A 152 -17.80 -0.55 -17.05
C ALA A 152 -17.32 -1.69 -16.14
N PHE A 153 -16.08 -1.58 -15.63
CA PHE A 153 -15.56 -2.58 -14.69
C PHE A 153 -16.38 -2.63 -13.40
N ALA A 154 -16.74 -1.47 -12.83
CA ALA A 154 -17.49 -1.42 -11.58
C ALA A 154 -18.91 -1.98 -11.74
N SER A 155 -19.64 -1.63 -12.81
CA SER A 155 -21.04 -2.03 -13.02
C SER A 155 -21.21 -3.51 -13.36
N GLU A 156 -20.22 -4.11 -14.01
CA GLU A 156 -20.30 -5.48 -14.50
C GLU A 156 -19.34 -6.41 -13.73
N ALA A 157 -18.07 -6.41 -14.08
CA ALA A 157 -17.09 -7.39 -13.60
C ALA A 157 -16.94 -7.38 -12.06
N LEU A 158 -16.82 -6.19 -11.45
CA LEU A 158 -16.68 -6.08 -10.00
C LEU A 158 -17.92 -6.59 -9.27
N ARG A 159 -19.12 -6.30 -9.80
CA ARG A 159 -20.40 -6.71 -9.22
C ARG A 159 -20.54 -8.23 -9.23
N GLU A 160 -20.23 -8.86 -10.35
CA GLU A 160 -20.27 -10.33 -10.50
C GLU A 160 -19.23 -11.01 -9.60
N LEU A 161 -18.02 -10.47 -9.56
CA LEU A 161 -16.93 -10.98 -8.71
C LEU A 161 -17.27 -10.88 -7.22
N VAL A 162 -17.85 -9.76 -6.79
CA VAL A 162 -18.28 -9.58 -5.39
C VAL A 162 -19.46 -10.50 -5.05
N ALA A 163 -20.42 -10.67 -5.96
CA ALA A 163 -21.51 -11.62 -5.77
C ALA A 163 -20.98 -13.06 -5.59
N ALA A 164 -20.02 -13.47 -6.42
CA ALA A 164 -19.37 -14.77 -6.29
C ALA A 164 -18.58 -14.89 -4.98
N ALA A 165 -17.82 -13.87 -4.59
CA ALA A 165 -17.10 -13.83 -3.32
C ALA A 165 -18.05 -14.04 -2.13
N LEU A 166 -19.19 -13.36 -2.09
CA LEU A 166 -20.18 -13.55 -1.01
C LEU A 166 -20.72 -14.99 -0.97
N ARG A 167 -21.04 -15.58 -2.13
CA ARG A 167 -21.51 -16.97 -2.20
C ARG A 167 -20.46 -17.97 -1.71
N ARG A 168 -19.18 -17.72 -1.99
CA ARG A 168 -18.08 -18.67 -1.76
C ARG A 168 -17.41 -18.52 -0.40
N THR A 169 -17.28 -17.29 0.11
CA THR A 169 -16.50 -16.99 1.32
C THR A 169 -17.31 -16.28 2.42
N GLY A 170 -18.58 -15.96 2.14
CA GLY A 170 -19.54 -15.41 3.10
C GLY A 170 -19.42 -13.90 3.36
N SER A 171 -18.30 -13.26 3.00
CA SER A 171 -18.11 -11.82 3.17
C SER A 171 -17.09 -11.26 2.19
N CYS A 172 -17.21 -9.97 1.85
CA CYS A 172 -16.29 -9.29 0.95
C CYS A 172 -15.93 -7.91 1.48
N THR A 173 -14.64 -7.59 1.58
CA THR A 173 -14.14 -6.25 1.87
C THR A 173 -13.40 -5.72 0.65
N VAL A 174 -13.88 -4.62 0.09
CA VAL A 174 -13.25 -3.88 -1.01
C VAL A 174 -12.55 -2.67 -0.44
N VAL A 175 -11.24 -2.54 -0.68
CA VAL A 175 -10.46 -1.35 -0.35
C VAL A 175 -10.11 -0.65 -1.66
N ALA A 176 -10.56 0.59 -1.83
CA ALA A 176 -10.36 1.39 -3.04
C ALA A 176 -9.63 2.71 -2.76
N ASP A 177 -8.74 3.13 -3.66
CA ASP A 177 -8.03 4.43 -3.59
C ASP A 177 -8.86 5.60 -4.13
N THR A 178 -9.48 5.41 -5.31
CA THR A 178 -10.29 6.35 -6.07
C THR A 178 -11.60 5.70 -6.50
N GLY A 179 -12.52 6.48 -7.09
CA GLY A 179 -13.81 5.96 -7.56
C GLY A 179 -14.70 5.38 -6.45
N LEU A 180 -14.48 5.76 -5.19
CA LEU A 180 -15.19 5.16 -4.05
C LEU A 180 -16.72 5.28 -4.16
N ALA A 181 -17.22 6.41 -4.67
CA ALA A 181 -18.65 6.61 -4.90
C ALA A 181 -19.20 5.66 -5.97
N LEU A 182 -18.48 5.50 -7.07
CA LEU A 182 -18.80 4.56 -8.15
C LEU A 182 -18.84 3.12 -7.62
N VAL A 183 -17.82 2.70 -6.88
CA VAL A 183 -17.74 1.35 -6.30
C VAL A 183 -18.86 1.11 -5.29
N ARG A 184 -19.16 2.09 -4.42
CA ARG A 184 -20.27 1.97 -3.47
C ARG A 184 -21.62 1.88 -4.16
N SER A 185 -21.81 2.65 -5.23
CA SER A 185 -23.04 2.61 -6.03
C SER A 185 -23.23 1.24 -6.69
N ALA A 186 -22.19 0.74 -7.35
CA ALA A 186 -22.22 -0.56 -8.02
C ALA A 186 -22.47 -1.74 -7.06
N LEU A 187 -22.05 -1.61 -5.80
CA LEU A 187 -22.16 -2.67 -4.79
C LEU A 187 -23.29 -2.45 -3.78
N ALA A 188 -24.16 -1.46 -3.99
CA ALA A 188 -25.18 -1.06 -3.02
C ALA A 188 -26.19 -2.18 -2.68
N GLU A 189 -26.48 -3.07 -3.63
CA GLU A 189 -27.44 -4.16 -3.46
C GLU A 189 -26.85 -5.38 -2.72
N HIS A 190 -25.53 -5.44 -2.56
CA HIS A 190 -24.84 -6.59 -1.97
C HIS A 190 -24.70 -6.46 -0.45
N ARG A 191 -25.64 -7.07 0.28
CA ARG A 191 -25.54 -7.21 1.74
C ARG A 191 -24.32 -8.06 2.12
N GLY A 192 -23.54 -7.61 3.10
CA GLY A 192 -22.31 -8.30 3.53
C GLY A 192 -21.02 -7.79 2.87
N VAL A 193 -21.11 -6.76 2.02
CA VAL A 193 -19.95 -6.07 1.45
C VAL A 193 -19.57 -4.86 2.27
N ARG A 194 -18.27 -4.70 2.52
CA ARG A 194 -17.69 -3.48 3.11
C ARG A 194 -16.82 -2.77 2.08
N VAL A 195 -17.10 -1.50 1.81
CA VAL A 195 -16.29 -0.68 0.91
C VAL A 195 -15.56 0.40 1.68
N LEU A 196 -14.23 0.29 1.73
CA LEU A 196 -13.34 1.15 2.52
C LEU A 196 -12.44 1.99 1.60
N ARG A 197 -12.12 3.21 2.05
CA ARG A 197 -11.10 4.06 1.40
C ARG A 197 -9.72 3.58 1.82
N ALA A 198 -8.79 3.42 0.87
CA ALA A 198 -7.42 2.97 1.12
C ALA A 198 -6.70 3.82 2.18
N ALA A 199 -6.81 5.15 2.10
CA ALA A 199 -6.20 6.08 3.06
C ALA A 199 -6.69 5.91 4.53
N GLY A 200 -7.85 5.29 4.75
CA GLY A 200 -8.42 5.08 6.08
C GLY A 200 -8.48 3.61 6.52
N ALA A 201 -7.93 2.69 5.74
CA ALA A 201 -7.93 1.25 6.02
C ALA A 201 -6.50 0.75 6.34
N ASP A 202 -6.40 -0.45 6.92
CA ASP A 202 -5.15 -1.19 7.02
C ASP A 202 -5.26 -2.46 6.15
N PRO A 203 -4.90 -2.38 4.84
CA PRO A 203 -4.96 -3.53 3.93
C PRO A 203 -4.07 -4.69 4.38
N ASP A 204 -2.94 -4.39 5.02
CA ASP A 204 -2.04 -5.42 5.53
C ASP A 204 -2.74 -6.18 6.68
N ALA A 205 -3.39 -5.50 7.63
CA ALA A 205 -4.18 -6.16 8.66
C ALA A 205 -5.38 -6.94 8.08
N LEU A 206 -6.16 -6.33 7.18
CA LEU A 206 -7.30 -6.99 6.53
C LEU A 206 -6.88 -8.28 5.80
N HIS A 207 -5.73 -8.26 5.13
CA HIS A 207 -5.23 -9.46 4.45
C HIS A 207 -4.79 -10.56 5.43
N ALA A 208 -4.48 -10.23 6.69
CA ALA A 208 -4.10 -11.25 7.68
C ALA A 208 -5.30 -12.16 8.03
N ASP A 209 -6.51 -11.62 7.91
CA ASP A 209 -7.78 -12.27 8.23
C ASP A 209 -8.53 -12.82 7.00
N ALA A 210 -8.20 -12.35 5.80
CA ALA A 210 -8.86 -12.76 4.56
C ALA A 210 -8.45 -14.17 4.10
N ALA A 211 -9.43 -14.98 3.69
CA ALA A 211 -9.17 -16.29 3.10
C ALA A 211 -8.69 -16.17 1.64
N VAL A 212 -9.32 -15.26 0.90
CA VAL A 212 -9.03 -14.99 -0.53
C VAL A 212 -8.55 -13.55 -0.70
N LEU A 213 -7.50 -13.35 -1.51
CA LEU A 213 -6.97 -12.04 -1.89
C LEU A 213 -7.07 -11.85 -3.41
N LEU A 214 -7.85 -10.84 -3.80
CA LEU A 214 -7.95 -10.34 -5.17
C LEU A 214 -7.38 -8.93 -5.21
N ALA A 215 -6.62 -8.56 -6.23
CA ALA A 215 -6.10 -7.20 -6.32
C ALA A 215 -5.93 -6.69 -7.76
N SER A 216 -6.16 -5.40 -7.97
CA SER A 216 -5.66 -4.70 -9.14
C SER A 216 -4.15 -4.95 -9.30
N PRO A 217 -3.62 -4.99 -10.54
CA PRO A 217 -2.18 -5.08 -10.76
C PRO A 217 -1.46 -3.82 -10.28
N VAL A 218 -1.07 -3.83 -9.00
CA VAL A 218 -0.29 -2.78 -8.31
C VAL A 218 0.83 -3.41 -7.49
N LEU A 219 1.97 -2.72 -7.36
CA LEU A 219 3.18 -3.32 -6.76
C LEU A 219 2.99 -3.63 -5.28
N GLY A 220 2.25 -2.81 -4.56
CA GLY A 220 1.99 -2.94 -3.13
C GLY A 220 1.18 -4.19 -2.79
N ALA A 221 0.24 -4.60 -3.65
CA ALA A 221 -0.55 -5.83 -3.48
C ALA A 221 0.27 -7.08 -3.80
N ILE A 222 1.08 -7.04 -4.86
CA ILE A 222 2.01 -8.12 -5.20
C ILE A 222 3.04 -8.31 -4.08
N ALA A 223 3.62 -7.22 -3.59
CA ALA A 223 4.56 -7.23 -2.46
C ALA A 223 3.94 -7.79 -1.17
N LEU A 224 2.65 -7.50 -0.92
CA LEU A 224 1.91 -8.04 0.23
C LEU A 224 1.79 -9.56 0.14
N ALA A 225 1.35 -10.07 -1.01
CA ALA A 225 1.15 -11.49 -1.22
C ALA A 225 2.49 -12.26 -1.24
N GLN A 226 3.50 -11.71 -1.91
CA GLN A 226 4.87 -12.23 -1.93
C GLN A 226 5.44 -12.36 -0.51
N ALA A 227 5.46 -11.27 0.25
CA ALA A 227 6.09 -11.24 1.57
C ALA A 227 5.38 -12.15 2.59
N ARG A 228 4.08 -12.41 2.40
CA ARG A 228 3.31 -13.34 3.25
C ARG A 228 3.22 -14.74 2.70
N ARG A 229 3.82 -15.01 1.54
CA ARG A 229 3.69 -16.26 0.81
C ARG A 229 2.21 -16.67 0.73
N ALA A 230 1.38 -15.78 0.21
CA ALA A 230 -0.07 -15.95 0.12
C ALA A 230 -0.51 -16.05 -1.35
N PRO A 231 -1.57 -16.81 -1.66
CA PRO A 231 -2.14 -16.81 -3.00
C PRO A 231 -2.68 -15.41 -3.33
N LEU A 232 -2.57 -15.03 -4.60
CA LEU A 232 -3.04 -13.78 -5.16
C LEU A 232 -3.60 -14.07 -6.54
N ALA A 233 -4.83 -13.63 -6.80
CA ALA A 233 -5.36 -13.49 -8.15
C ALA A 233 -5.43 -12.00 -8.52
N LEU A 234 -5.01 -11.69 -9.74
CA LEU A 234 -5.03 -10.33 -10.25
C LEU A 234 -6.40 -10.05 -10.87
N LEU A 235 -7.01 -8.92 -10.50
CA LEU A 235 -8.14 -8.37 -11.23
C LEU A 235 -7.70 -8.04 -12.68
N PRO A 236 -8.64 -8.02 -13.63
CA PRO A 236 -8.37 -7.54 -14.98
C PRO A 236 -7.62 -6.19 -14.96
N PRO A 237 -6.50 -6.05 -15.70
CA PRO A 237 -5.68 -4.84 -15.65
C PRO A 237 -6.39 -3.64 -16.29
N LEU A 238 -6.65 -2.60 -15.50
CA LEU A 238 -7.31 -1.38 -15.95
C LEU A 238 -6.31 -0.25 -16.21
N GLY A 239 -6.48 0.46 -17.33
CA GLY A 239 -5.57 1.54 -17.71
C GLY A 239 -4.16 1.07 -18.10
N PRO A 240 -3.30 1.99 -18.59
CA PRO A 240 -2.00 1.65 -19.15
C PRO A 240 -1.01 1.12 -18.10
N HIS A 241 -1.04 1.66 -16.87
CA HIS A 241 -0.08 1.30 -15.84
C HIS A 241 -0.29 -0.12 -15.30
N GLN A 242 -1.55 -0.52 -15.04
CA GLN A 242 -1.84 -1.87 -14.57
C GLN A 242 -1.55 -2.90 -15.67
N ARG A 243 -1.88 -2.58 -16.94
CA ARG A 243 -1.54 -3.45 -18.09
C ARG A 243 -0.03 -3.66 -18.22
N ALA A 244 0.76 -2.59 -18.11
CA ALA A 244 2.21 -2.68 -18.18
C ALA A 244 2.79 -3.51 -17.02
N LEU A 245 2.30 -3.31 -15.78
CA LEU A 245 2.76 -4.10 -14.65
C LEU A 245 2.35 -5.57 -14.75
N ALA A 246 1.10 -5.85 -15.11
CA ALA A 246 0.61 -7.22 -15.33
C ALA A 246 1.43 -7.93 -16.42
N ALA A 247 1.78 -7.22 -17.50
CA ALA A 247 2.62 -7.75 -18.57
C ALA A 247 4.07 -8.06 -18.12
N GLN A 248 4.66 -7.25 -17.23
CA GLN A 248 5.99 -7.54 -16.67
C GLN A 248 5.93 -8.71 -15.67
N VAL A 249 4.87 -8.80 -14.87
CA VAL A 249 4.75 -9.83 -13.83
C VAL A 249 4.48 -11.21 -14.44
N ARG A 250 3.63 -11.30 -15.48
CA ARG A 250 3.31 -12.57 -16.15
C ARG A 250 4.52 -13.24 -16.80
N GLU A 251 5.55 -12.48 -17.13
CA GLU A 251 6.80 -13.01 -17.69
C GLU A 251 7.60 -13.83 -16.67
N ILE A 252 7.28 -13.68 -15.37
CA ILE A 252 8.05 -14.25 -14.25
C ILE A 252 7.18 -15.14 -13.37
N LEU A 253 5.94 -14.72 -13.10
CA LEU A 253 5.03 -15.38 -12.17
C LEU A 253 3.72 -15.73 -12.87
N PRO A 254 3.28 -17.00 -12.82
CA PRO A 254 1.98 -17.43 -13.30
C PRO A 254 0.89 -17.06 -12.27
N LEU A 255 0.62 -15.77 -12.09
CA LEU A 255 -0.50 -15.33 -11.23
C LEU A 255 -1.82 -15.50 -11.98
N PRO A 256 -2.84 -16.13 -11.36
CA PRO A 256 -4.16 -16.28 -11.98
C PRO A 256 -4.84 -14.93 -12.17
N SER A 257 -5.68 -14.86 -13.20
CA SER A 257 -6.61 -13.76 -13.46
C SER A 257 -7.92 -14.01 -12.71
N ALA A 258 -8.57 -12.94 -12.25
CA ALA A 258 -9.91 -12.97 -11.66
C ALA A 258 -10.94 -12.43 -12.66
N ASP A 259 -10.92 -12.96 -13.88
CA ASP A 259 -11.82 -12.62 -14.99
C ASP A 259 -13.06 -13.52 -15.05
N ASP A 260 -12.98 -14.75 -14.55
CA ASP A 260 -14.11 -15.67 -14.41
C ASP A 260 -14.49 -15.87 -12.92
N PRO A 261 -15.58 -15.25 -12.44
CA PRO A 261 -16.07 -15.44 -11.07
C PRO A 261 -16.52 -16.88 -10.76
N ASP A 262 -16.80 -17.69 -11.77
CA ASP A 262 -17.27 -19.07 -11.60
C ASP A 262 -16.11 -20.09 -11.53
N ASP A 263 -14.87 -19.67 -11.84
CA ASP A 263 -13.67 -20.51 -11.68
C ASP A 263 -13.50 -20.95 -10.21
N PRO A 264 -13.58 -22.26 -9.89
CA PRO A 264 -13.36 -22.75 -8.53
C PRO A 264 -11.92 -22.52 -8.05
N GLY A 265 -10.93 -22.47 -8.95
CA GLY A 265 -9.51 -22.25 -8.63
C GLY A 265 -9.25 -20.89 -8.00
N LEU A 266 -10.04 -19.88 -8.36
CA LEU A 266 -10.00 -18.54 -7.78
C LEU A 266 -10.32 -18.52 -6.28
N TRP A 267 -11.27 -19.35 -5.85
CA TRP A 267 -11.79 -19.37 -4.48
C TRP A 267 -11.10 -20.42 -3.58
N SER A 268 -10.41 -21.38 -4.19
CA SER A 268 -9.70 -22.47 -3.51
C SER A 268 -8.36 -22.73 -4.20
N PRO A 269 -7.37 -21.84 -4.02
CA PRO A 269 -6.11 -21.92 -4.73
C PRO A 269 -5.34 -23.20 -4.37
N GLU A 270 -4.83 -23.89 -5.39
CA GLU A 270 -4.13 -25.18 -5.25
C GLU A 270 -2.94 -25.10 -4.29
N ALA A 271 -2.19 -24.00 -4.33
CA ALA A 271 -1.06 -23.75 -3.45
C ALA A 271 -1.41 -22.64 -2.44
N ALA A 272 -1.54 -23.02 -1.16
CA ALA A 272 -1.74 -22.07 -0.05
C ALA A 272 -0.61 -21.03 0.09
N ALA A 273 0.54 -21.30 -0.53
CA ALA A 273 1.69 -20.42 -0.57
C ALA A 273 1.80 -19.56 -1.84
N GLY A 274 1.03 -19.81 -2.91
CA GLY A 274 1.20 -19.14 -4.20
C GLY A 274 2.51 -19.49 -4.96
N PRO A 275 2.76 -18.89 -6.14
CA PRO A 275 3.88 -19.24 -7.01
C PRO A 275 5.22 -18.60 -6.61
N TRP A 276 5.33 -17.99 -5.42
CA TRP A 276 6.51 -17.21 -5.02
C TRP A 276 7.80 -18.03 -4.86
N HIS A 277 7.72 -19.36 -4.89
CA HIS A 277 8.91 -20.24 -4.90
C HIS A 277 9.70 -20.13 -6.21
N LEU A 278 9.11 -19.57 -7.26
CA LEU A 278 9.77 -19.33 -8.55
C LEU A 278 10.70 -18.10 -8.53
N LEU A 279 10.62 -17.24 -7.50
CA LEU A 279 11.47 -16.07 -7.36
C LEU A 279 12.83 -16.47 -6.76
N ASP A 280 13.92 -15.92 -7.32
CA ASP A 280 15.26 -16.07 -6.75
C ASP A 280 15.29 -15.51 -5.32
N PRO A 281 15.61 -16.32 -4.29
CA PRO A 281 15.73 -15.87 -2.90
C PRO A 281 16.73 -14.73 -2.71
N GLY A 282 17.77 -14.63 -3.55
CA GLY A 282 18.74 -13.54 -3.53
C GLY A 282 18.16 -12.21 -3.99
N LEU A 283 17.08 -12.23 -4.79
CA LEU A 283 16.34 -11.07 -5.26
C LEU A 283 15.09 -10.77 -4.40
N ASP A 284 14.75 -11.65 -3.45
CA ASP A 284 13.62 -11.55 -2.53
C ASP A 284 13.92 -10.66 -1.31
N ASP A 285 14.31 -9.42 -1.61
CA ASP A 285 14.76 -8.47 -0.61
C ASP A 285 13.59 -7.70 0.03
N LEU A 286 13.03 -8.30 1.09
CA LEU A 286 11.88 -7.78 1.86
C LEU A 286 12.21 -6.60 2.78
N ARG A 287 13.42 -6.04 2.72
CA ARG A 287 13.89 -4.98 3.65
C ARG A 287 13.64 -3.57 3.12
N GLY A 288 12.90 -3.40 2.02
CA GLY A 288 12.78 -2.11 1.36
C GLY A 288 12.17 -1.02 2.25
N ALA A 289 11.11 -1.35 3.01
CA ALA A 289 10.49 -0.38 3.92
C ALA A 289 11.45 0.05 5.04
N GLN A 290 12.28 -0.88 5.53
CA GLN A 290 13.31 -0.60 6.55
C GLN A 290 14.41 0.33 6.00
N ARG A 291 14.80 0.21 4.73
CA ARG A 291 15.81 1.07 4.10
C ARG A 291 15.33 2.50 3.91
N VAL A 292 14.07 2.68 3.49
CA VAL A 292 13.47 4.02 3.39
C VAL A 292 13.38 4.64 4.78
N ALA A 293 12.88 3.89 5.77
CA ALA A 293 12.82 4.36 7.16
C ALA A 293 14.20 4.70 7.74
N ARG A 294 15.24 3.92 7.41
CA ARG A 294 16.62 4.24 7.79
C ARG A 294 17.11 5.53 7.13
N THR A 295 16.81 5.73 5.85
CA THR A 295 17.17 6.97 5.13
C THR A 295 16.51 8.18 5.77
N LEU A 296 15.22 8.09 6.11
CA LEU A 296 14.50 9.18 6.78
C LEU A 296 15.08 9.48 8.18
N ARG A 297 15.40 8.44 8.96
CA ARG A 297 16.05 8.61 10.28
C ARG A 297 17.41 9.30 10.17
N GLN A 298 18.22 8.91 9.19
CA GLN A 298 19.52 9.55 8.95
C GLN A 298 19.34 11.02 8.60
N LEU A 299 18.39 11.34 7.73
CA LEU A 299 18.09 12.71 7.32
C LEU A 299 17.57 13.56 8.49
N ALA A 300 16.76 12.99 9.37
CA ALA A 300 16.22 13.67 10.55
C ALA A 300 17.29 13.96 11.64
N LEU A 301 18.35 13.16 11.70
CA LEU A 301 19.43 13.32 12.69
C LEU A 301 20.62 14.13 12.16
N ALA A 302 20.86 14.10 10.85
CA ALA A 302 21.92 14.84 10.17
C ALA A 302 21.38 15.35 8.82
N PRO A 303 20.76 16.54 8.80
CA PRO A 303 20.27 17.17 7.56
C PRO A 303 21.39 17.44 6.56
N LEU A 304 21.07 17.39 5.27
CA LEU A 304 21.99 17.62 4.14
C LEU A 304 22.19 19.11 3.84
#